data_AF-A0A1I4JBE2-F1
#
_entry.id   AF-A0A1I4JBE2-F1
#
_cell.length_a   1.000
_cell.length_b   1.000
_cell.length_c   1.000
_cell.angle_alpha   90.00
_cell.angle_beta   90.00
_cell.angle_gamma   90.00
#
_symmetry.space_group_name_H-M   'P 1'
#
loop_
_entity.id
_entity.type
_entity.pdbx_description
1 polymer ?
#
loop_
_entity_poly.entity_id
_entity_poly.type
_entity_poly.pdbx_seq_one_letter_code
_entity_poly.pdbx_strand_id
1 'polypeptide(L)'
;MIFGLAATALVGMVGGAVDYAHLVSSRSNLQSAVDAGVMAGGNALKLVVSNTESIVGLTTQTIQTEAKASSASPVAIQVTVAPDKTSVTARAEQSVKLMFGPFVGMRTMAISARAEARIVGKMRLCMLALDPATVGAFALERNAQVTAYDCALYSNSSNAGGMVGRDNALARAQTICSAGGFRNERANFTPNPQTGCPAIPDPLRDRAPPTVGECIKLPLLNNVKALGGLSVGINIVIDSRTLEPGTYCGGLLITGNAVVNMKPGIYVFKDGPLLVDAVAQLKGTDVGLYFIGDRSGLLFNRATTISLSAPNSGPMAGLLMSEASNVGTPLDPALLLNALTSGASLVTPTPLPPGLMPQPLRIYRIISDNARNILGTIHLPHGRLVIDASKPVADMSAYTVVVARQINLYEGPNLYLNANYSGTSVPVPKGVGPLSGRLLLSQ
;
A
#
# COMPACT_ATOMS: atom_id res chain seq x y z
N MET A 1 -43.50 2.70 67.43
CA MET A 1 -43.90 2.89 66.01
C MET A 1 -42.88 3.67 65.19
N ILE A 2 -42.38 4.84 65.65
CA ILE A 2 -41.44 5.69 64.88
C ILE A 2 -40.16 4.95 64.47
N PHE A 3 -39.54 4.17 65.37
CA PHE A 3 -38.33 3.39 65.07
C PHE A 3 -38.55 2.32 63.98
N GLY A 4 -39.71 1.65 63.98
CA GLY A 4 -40.03 0.63 62.98
C GLY A 4 -40.24 1.22 61.58
N LEU A 5 -40.87 2.40 61.49
CA LEU A 5 -41.05 3.13 60.23
C LEU A 5 -39.72 3.71 59.71
N ALA A 6 -38.84 4.18 60.60
CA ALA A 6 -37.53 4.66 60.22
C ALA A 6 -36.62 3.53 59.70
N ALA A 7 -36.67 2.34 60.34
CA ALA A 7 -35.88 1.19 59.94
C ALA A 7 -36.27 0.66 58.54
N THR A 8 -37.57 0.56 58.23
CA THR A 8 -38.03 0.12 56.91
C THR A 8 -37.68 1.11 55.80
N ALA A 9 -37.78 2.42 56.07
CA ALA A 9 -37.35 3.44 55.13
C ALA A 9 -35.85 3.36 54.83
N LEU A 10 -35.03 3.11 55.85
CA LEU A 10 -33.58 3.00 55.71
C LEU A 10 -33.18 1.75 54.91
N VAL A 11 -33.81 0.60 55.18
CA VAL A 11 -33.60 -0.64 54.39
C VAL A 11 -34.05 -0.47 52.94
N GLY A 12 -35.17 0.23 52.70
CA GLY A 12 -35.63 0.55 51.34
C GLY A 12 -34.63 1.40 50.55
N MET A 13 -34.04 2.42 51.20
CA MET A 13 -32.99 3.25 50.58
C MET A 13 -31.71 2.45 50.27
N VAL A 14 -31.27 1.60 51.20
CA VAL A 14 -30.09 0.74 50.99
C VAL A 14 -30.35 -0.26 49.86
N GLY A 15 -31.52 -0.90 49.84
CA GLY A 15 -31.90 -1.83 48.78
C GLY A 15 -31.95 -1.16 47.41
N GLY A 16 -32.53 0.05 47.34
CA GLY A 16 -32.54 0.86 46.11
C GLY A 16 -31.13 1.24 45.64
N ALA A 17 -30.23 1.58 46.56
CA ALA A 17 -28.84 1.89 46.24
C ALA A 17 -28.07 0.68 45.68
N VAL A 18 -28.28 -0.52 46.24
CA VAL A 18 -27.66 -1.76 45.75
C VAL A 18 -28.16 -2.10 44.34
N ASP A 19 -29.47 -2.03 44.10
CA ASP A 19 -30.04 -2.29 42.78
C ASP A 19 -29.56 -1.26 41.74
N TYR A 20 -29.48 0.02 42.12
CA TYR A 20 -28.93 1.05 41.26
C TYR A 20 -27.46 0.79 40.90
N ALA A 21 -26.63 0.46 41.89
CA ALA A 21 -25.23 0.12 41.66
C ALA A 21 -25.08 -1.11 40.72
N HIS A 22 -25.94 -2.12 40.91
CA HIS A 22 -25.98 -3.29 40.05
C HIS A 22 -26.39 -2.96 38.60
N LEU A 23 -27.38 -2.08 38.42
CA LEU A 23 -27.81 -1.61 37.09
C LEU A 23 -26.73 -0.81 36.38
N VAL A 24 -26.07 0.12 37.09
CA VAL A 24 -24.98 0.93 36.52
C VAL A 24 -23.80 0.04 36.12
N SER A 25 -23.41 -0.90 36.97
CA SER A 25 -22.36 -1.88 36.67
C SER A 25 -22.73 -2.75 35.46
N SER A 26 -23.96 -3.26 35.41
CA SER A 26 -24.46 -4.06 34.29
C SER A 26 -24.48 -3.28 32.98
N ARG A 27 -24.89 -2.00 33.01
CA ARG A 27 -24.86 -1.11 31.84
C ARG A 27 -23.43 -0.85 31.38
N SER A 28 -22.49 -0.63 32.29
CA SER A 28 -21.07 -0.45 31.94
C SER A 28 -20.49 -1.69 31.27
N ASN A 29 -20.81 -2.89 31.78
CA ASN A 29 -20.36 -4.15 31.17
C ASN A 29 -20.98 -4.35 29.78
N LEU A 30 -22.27 -4.05 29.62
CA LEU A 30 -22.95 -4.11 28.34
C LEU A 30 -22.36 -3.11 27.34
N GLN A 31 -22.02 -1.90 27.78
CA GLN A 31 -21.36 -0.90 26.93
C GLN A 31 -19.98 -1.38 26.46
N SER A 32 -19.15 -1.90 27.37
CA SER A 32 -17.83 -2.45 27.00
C SER A 32 -17.95 -3.60 25.99
N ALA A 33 -18.97 -4.45 26.11
CA ALA A 33 -19.22 -5.53 25.15
C ALA A 33 -19.64 -5.00 23.77
N VAL A 34 -20.50 -3.99 23.72
CA VAL A 34 -20.92 -3.33 22.48
C VAL A 34 -19.74 -2.59 21.83
N ASP A 35 -18.92 -1.88 22.61
CA ASP A 35 -17.71 -1.21 22.13
C ASP A 35 -16.71 -2.20 21.52
N ALA A 36 -16.45 -3.33 22.20
CA ALA A 36 -15.59 -4.39 21.71
C ALA A 36 -16.12 -5.02 20.40
N GLY A 37 -17.43 -5.30 20.35
CA GLY A 37 -18.05 -5.86 19.16
C GLY A 37 -17.99 -4.94 17.95
N VAL A 38 -18.29 -3.66 18.15
CA VAL A 38 -18.27 -2.66 17.07
C VAL A 38 -16.85 -2.35 16.62
N MET A 39 -15.83 -2.45 17.50
CA MET A 39 -14.42 -2.43 17.08
C MET A 39 -14.03 -3.67 16.26
N ALA A 40 -14.50 -4.87 16.62
CA ALA A 40 -14.26 -6.08 15.85
C ALA A 40 -14.88 -5.99 14.45
N GLY A 41 -16.15 -5.56 14.37
CA GLY A 41 -16.84 -5.28 13.11
C GLY A 41 -16.18 -4.17 12.30
N GLY A 42 -15.75 -3.10 12.95
CA GLY A 42 -15.02 -2.00 12.33
C GLY A 42 -13.67 -2.42 11.76
N ASN A 43 -12.92 -3.30 12.43
CA ASN A 43 -11.69 -3.87 11.88
C ASN A 43 -11.99 -4.79 10.69
N ALA A 44 -13.11 -5.51 10.70
CA ALA A 44 -13.55 -6.26 9.54
C ALA A 44 -13.91 -5.37 8.34
N LEU A 45 -14.41 -4.13 8.56
CA LEU A 45 -14.62 -3.16 7.46
C LEU A 45 -13.33 -2.79 6.72
N LYS A 46 -12.16 -2.89 7.37
CA LYS A 46 -10.86 -2.61 6.72
C LYS A 46 -10.39 -3.71 5.77
N LEU A 47 -11.01 -4.88 5.81
CA LEU A 47 -10.61 -6.01 4.97
C LEU A 47 -11.27 -5.90 3.59
N VAL A 48 -10.49 -6.15 2.54
CA VAL A 48 -10.88 -5.97 1.12
C VAL A 48 -12.02 -6.90 0.68
N VAL A 49 -12.26 -8.00 1.41
CA VAL A 49 -13.22 -9.08 1.07
C VAL A 49 -14.27 -9.29 2.17
N SER A 50 -14.79 -8.21 2.76
CA SER A 50 -15.84 -8.35 3.79
C SER A 50 -17.24 -8.22 3.19
N ASN A 51 -18.04 -9.30 3.29
CA ASN A 51 -19.48 -9.29 3.07
C ASN A 51 -20.19 -8.72 4.31
N THR A 52 -21.36 -8.10 4.10
CA THR A 52 -22.14 -7.49 5.17
C THR A 52 -22.59 -8.53 6.19
N GLU A 53 -22.94 -9.75 5.77
CA GLU A 53 -23.38 -10.80 6.70
C GLU A 53 -22.27 -11.24 7.66
N SER A 54 -21.02 -11.38 7.21
CA SER A 54 -19.94 -11.79 8.12
C SER A 54 -19.52 -10.67 9.08
N ILE A 55 -19.64 -9.40 8.67
CA ILE A 55 -19.42 -8.27 9.60
C ILE A 55 -20.50 -8.27 10.68
N VAL A 56 -21.78 -8.44 10.29
CA VAL A 56 -22.89 -8.55 11.24
C VAL A 56 -22.71 -9.76 12.16
N GLY A 57 -22.34 -10.91 11.61
CA GLY A 57 -22.09 -12.14 12.36
C GLY A 57 -20.95 -12.01 13.36
N LEU A 58 -19.79 -11.48 12.94
CA LEU A 58 -18.64 -11.25 13.82
C LEU A 58 -18.97 -10.26 14.94
N THR A 59 -19.57 -9.12 14.59
CA THR A 59 -19.96 -8.08 15.56
C THR A 59 -20.93 -8.68 16.59
N THR A 60 -21.93 -9.44 16.14
CA THR A 60 -22.92 -10.08 17.02
C THR A 60 -22.26 -11.11 17.94
N GLN A 61 -21.40 -11.96 17.39
CA GLN A 61 -20.69 -13.00 18.14
C GLN A 61 -19.80 -12.40 19.24
N THR A 62 -19.02 -11.36 18.90
CA THR A 62 -18.17 -10.67 19.88
C THR A 62 -18.99 -10.03 20.99
N ILE A 63 -20.11 -9.37 20.67
CA ILE A 63 -21.01 -8.79 21.70
C ILE A 63 -21.58 -9.89 22.60
N GLN A 64 -22.02 -11.02 22.04
CA GLN A 64 -22.54 -12.14 22.84
C GLN A 64 -21.50 -12.71 23.80
N THR A 65 -20.27 -12.88 23.33
CA THR A 65 -19.16 -13.40 24.14
C THR A 65 -18.77 -12.43 25.25
N GLU A 66 -18.57 -11.15 24.93
CA GLU A 66 -18.15 -10.13 25.91
C GLU A 66 -19.27 -9.79 26.92
N ALA A 67 -20.53 -9.80 26.48
CA ALA A 67 -21.68 -9.59 27.37
C ALA A 67 -22.01 -10.83 28.23
N LYS A 68 -21.28 -11.95 28.04
CA LYS A 68 -21.54 -13.24 28.70
C LYS A 68 -23.00 -13.67 28.56
N ALA A 69 -23.56 -13.49 27.36
CA ALA A 69 -24.97 -13.77 27.09
C ALA A 69 -25.25 -15.26 27.34
N SER A 70 -26.35 -15.55 28.03
CA SER A 70 -26.78 -16.92 28.33
C SER A 70 -28.29 -17.04 28.24
N SER A 71 -28.81 -18.27 28.24
CA SER A 71 -30.26 -18.53 28.29
C SER A 71 -30.92 -17.95 29.56
N ALA A 72 -30.15 -17.72 30.63
CA ALA A 72 -30.63 -17.07 31.85
C ALA A 72 -30.62 -15.54 31.78
N SER A 73 -29.94 -14.94 30.80
CA SER A 73 -29.85 -13.48 30.61
C SER A 73 -29.63 -13.17 29.12
N PRO A 74 -30.68 -13.27 28.29
CA PRO A 74 -30.57 -13.05 26.86
C PRO A 74 -30.24 -11.58 26.56
N VAL A 75 -29.43 -11.37 25.53
CA VAL A 75 -29.08 -10.04 25.01
C VAL A 75 -29.64 -9.92 23.60
N ALA A 76 -30.55 -8.96 23.39
CA ALA A 76 -31.06 -8.65 22.06
C ALA A 76 -30.06 -7.72 21.36
N ILE A 77 -29.53 -8.14 20.21
CA ILE A 77 -28.48 -7.41 19.49
C ILE A 77 -28.98 -7.04 18.11
N GLN A 78 -28.82 -5.77 17.74
CA GLN A 78 -29.05 -5.27 16.38
C GLN A 78 -27.76 -4.65 15.87
N VAL A 79 -27.29 -5.10 14.70
CA VAL A 79 -26.11 -4.56 14.04
C VAL A 79 -26.52 -3.98 12.68
N THR A 80 -26.07 -2.78 12.39
CA THR A 80 -26.29 -2.10 11.11
C THR A 80 -24.95 -1.71 10.52
N VAL A 81 -24.73 -2.09 9.26
CA VAL A 81 -23.55 -1.70 8.49
C VAL A 81 -23.98 -0.68 7.45
N ALA A 82 -23.26 0.43 7.34
CA ALA A 82 -23.58 1.45 6.34
C ALA A 82 -23.39 0.90 4.90
N PRO A 83 -24.22 1.31 3.92
CA PRO A 83 -24.14 0.81 2.54
C PRO A 83 -22.79 1.06 1.86
N ASP A 84 -22.10 2.12 2.28
CA ASP A 84 -20.77 2.52 1.81
C ASP A 84 -19.63 1.78 2.53
N LYS A 85 -19.94 0.86 3.45
CA LYS A 85 -19.00 0.10 4.28
C LYS A 85 -18.04 1.00 5.07
N THR A 86 -18.50 2.17 5.50
CA THR A 86 -17.69 3.10 6.30
C THR A 86 -18.02 3.10 7.78
N SER A 87 -19.16 2.55 8.19
CA SER A 87 -19.49 2.41 9.60
C SER A 87 -20.22 1.11 9.96
N VAL A 88 -20.00 0.67 11.20
CA VAL A 88 -20.74 -0.39 11.88
C VAL A 88 -21.33 0.22 13.14
N THR A 89 -22.65 0.11 13.29
CA THR A 89 -23.37 0.49 14.51
C THR A 89 -23.95 -0.76 15.14
N ALA A 90 -23.83 -0.90 16.47
CA ALA A 90 -24.56 -1.93 17.20
C ALA A 90 -25.35 -1.34 18.37
N ARG A 91 -26.51 -1.94 18.62
CA ARG A 91 -27.35 -1.69 19.79
C ARG A 91 -27.60 -3.03 20.48
N ALA A 92 -27.36 -3.08 21.79
CA ALA A 92 -27.66 -4.23 22.61
C ALA A 92 -28.63 -3.86 23.74
N GLU A 93 -29.59 -4.74 24.00
CA GLU A 93 -30.58 -4.60 25.08
C GLU A 93 -30.59 -5.85 25.96
N GLN A 94 -30.64 -5.65 27.27
CA GLN A 94 -30.64 -6.73 28.26
C GLN A 94 -31.61 -6.40 29.40
N SER A 95 -32.34 -7.40 29.88
CA SER A 95 -33.17 -7.29 31.09
C SER A 95 -32.39 -7.74 32.32
N VAL A 96 -32.14 -6.82 33.25
CA VAL A 96 -31.43 -7.10 34.50
C VAL A 96 -32.44 -7.35 35.61
N LYS A 97 -32.24 -8.42 36.38
CA LYS A 97 -33.07 -8.72 37.57
C LYS A 97 -32.67 -7.83 38.73
N LEU A 98 -33.67 -7.26 39.40
CA LEU A 98 -33.47 -6.44 40.61
C LEU A 98 -33.51 -7.34 41.85
N MET A 99 -32.60 -7.12 42.79
CA MET A 99 -32.52 -7.89 44.05
C MET A 99 -33.54 -7.38 45.06
N PHE A 100 -33.72 -6.05 45.16
CA PHE A 100 -34.65 -5.41 46.09
C PHE A 100 -35.89 -4.81 45.40
N GLY A 101 -35.86 -4.66 44.07
CA GLY A 101 -36.98 -4.20 43.26
C GLY A 101 -38.30 -4.98 43.46
N PRO A 102 -38.32 -6.31 43.70
CA PRO A 102 -39.56 -7.03 43.97
C PRO A 102 -40.35 -6.50 45.18
N PHE A 103 -39.69 -5.88 46.16
CA PHE A 103 -40.34 -5.26 47.32
C PHE A 103 -41.17 -4.02 46.95
N VAL A 104 -40.93 -3.44 45.77
CA VAL A 104 -41.65 -2.29 45.21
C VAL A 104 -42.33 -2.62 43.87
N GLY A 105 -42.52 -3.92 43.59
CA GLY A 105 -43.24 -4.38 42.39
C GLY A 105 -42.42 -4.42 41.09
N MET A 106 -41.12 -4.10 41.13
CA MET A 106 -40.25 -4.11 39.95
C MET A 106 -39.31 -5.32 39.96
N ARG A 107 -39.57 -6.35 39.15
CA ARG A 107 -38.74 -7.57 39.16
C ARG A 107 -37.51 -7.47 38.27
N THR A 108 -37.61 -6.69 37.19
CA THR A 108 -36.56 -6.52 36.19
C THR A 108 -36.57 -5.08 35.67
N MET A 109 -35.43 -4.65 35.14
CA MET A 109 -35.30 -3.39 34.42
C MET A 109 -34.50 -3.61 33.14
N ALA A 110 -34.93 -3.00 32.04
CA ALA A 110 -34.21 -3.06 30.77
C ALA A 110 -33.08 -2.03 30.74
N ILE A 111 -31.89 -2.46 30.35
CA ILE A 111 -30.75 -1.60 30.03
C ILE A 111 -30.46 -1.70 28.54
N SER A 112 -29.94 -0.62 27.95
CA SER A 112 -29.49 -0.60 26.56
C SER A 112 -28.14 0.11 26.44
N ALA A 113 -27.35 -0.36 25.48
CA ALA A 113 -26.07 0.20 25.09
C ALA A 113 -26.02 0.37 23.57
N ARG A 114 -25.32 1.39 23.10
CA ARG A 114 -25.11 1.67 21.68
C ARG A 114 -23.65 2.07 21.49
N ALA A 115 -23.07 1.63 20.38
CA ALA A 115 -21.80 2.15 19.92
C ALA A 115 -21.77 2.15 18.39
N GLU A 116 -20.97 3.06 17.83
CA GLU A 116 -20.70 3.16 16.41
C GLU A 116 -19.19 3.25 16.18
N ALA A 117 -18.67 2.42 15.29
CA ALA A 117 -17.31 2.54 14.77
C ALA A 117 -17.42 3.11 13.36
N ARG A 118 -16.81 4.27 13.15
CA ARG A 118 -16.68 4.89 11.84
C ARG A 118 -15.25 4.81 11.36
N ILE A 119 -15.09 4.54 10.08
CA ILE A 119 -13.84 4.76 9.38
C ILE A 119 -13.75 6.26 9.03
N VAL A 120 -12.88 6.99 9.71
CA VAL A 120 -12.67 8.43 9.53
C VAL A 120 -11.33 8.72 8.87
N GLY A 121 -11.39 9.58 7.85
CA GLY A 121 -10.28 9.92 6.97
C GLY A 121 -10.26 9.06 5.71
N LYS A 122 -9.67 9.59 4.63
CA LYS A 122 -9.27 8.82 3.45
C LYS A 122 -7.78 8.57 3.61
N MET A 123 -7.37 7.42 4.12
CA MET A 123 -5.95 7.04 4.14
C MET A 123 -5.51 6.85 2.69
N ARG A 124 -4.71 7.76 2.14
CA ARG A 124 -4.23 7.62 0.77
C ARG A 124 -2.97 6.74 0.78
N LEU A 125 -2.99 5.53 0.23
CA LEU A 125 -1.78 4.70 0.14
C LEU A 125 -0.98 5.11 -1.09
N CYS A 126 0.16 5.78 -0.87
CA CYS A 126 1.08 6.20 -1.92
C CYS A 126 2.22 5.20 -2.12
N MET A 127 2.67 4.57 -1.04
CA MET A 127 3.77 3.62 -1.09
C MET A 127 3.46 2.39 -0.24
N LEU A 128 3.66 1.21 -0.82
CA LEU A 128 3.59 -0.07 -0.13
C LEU A 128 4.79 -0.94 -0.53
N ALA A 129 5.69 -1.20 0.43
CA ALA A 129 6.70 -2.23 0.31
C ALA A 129 6.08 -3.59 0.73
N LEU A 130 6.00 -4.53 -0.21
CA LEU A 130 5.28 -5.80 -0.07
C LEU A 130 6.08 -6.90 0.63
N ASP A 131 7.41 -6.77 0.74
CA ASP A 131 8.25 -7.83 1.30
C ASP A 131 7.88 -8.13 2.76
N PRO A 132 7.57 -9.39 3.12
CA PRO A 132 7.05 -9.74 4.44
C PRO A 132 8.12 -9.85 5.54
N ALA A 133 9.41 -9.96 5.20
CA ALA A 133 10.45 -10.35 6.16
C ALA A 133 11.82 -9.69 5.97
N THR A 134 12.10 -9.04 4.83
CA THR A 134 13.41 -8.44 4.58
C THR A 134 13.71 -7.26 5.51
N VAL A 135 14.99 -7.08 5.83
CA VAL A 135 15.48 -5.80 6.34
C VAL A 135 15.44 -4.79 5.19
N GLY A 136 15.08 -3.54 5.48
CA GLY A 136 15.08 -2.46 4.50
C GLY A 136 14.13 -2.68 3.32
N ALA A 137 12.96 -3.29 3.56
CA ALA A 137 11.90 -3.39 2.55
C ALA A 137 11.55 -2.00 1.97
N PHE A 138 11.57 -1.01 2.86
CA PHE A 138 11.72 0.40 2.51
C PHE A 138 13.02 0.92 3.12
N ALA A 139 13.98 1.37 2.30
CA ALA A 139 15.24 1.92 2.79
C ALA A 139 15.64 3.23 2.11
N LEU A 140 16.20 4.16 2.90
CA LEU A 140 16.68 5.46 2.45
C LEU A 140 18.10 5.68 2.96
N GLU A 141 19.03 6.04 2.10
CA GLU A 141 20.43 6.30 2.48
C GLU A 141 21.02 7.48 1.69
N ARG A 142 22.17 8.00 2.15
CA ARG A 142 22.94 9.08 1.49
C ARG A 142 22.11 10.32 1.12
N ASN A 143 21.46 10.94 2.10
CA ASN A 143 20.60 12.12 1.95
C ASN A 143 19.31 11.89 1.11
N ALA A 144 18.97 10.66 0.73
CA ALA A 144 17.77 10.38 -0.05
C ALA A 144 16.50 10.85 0.66
N GLN A 145 15.55 11.37 -0.11
CA GLN A 145 14.32 11.99 0.37
C GLN A 145 13.08 11.38 -0.29
N VAL A 146 12.03 11.19 0.50
CA VAL A 146 10.68 10.87 0.01
C VAL A 146 9.72 11.91 0.54
N THR A 147 8.94 12.52 -0.35
CA THR A 147 7.95 13.54 -0.02
C THR A 147 6.54 13.09 -0.44
N ALA A 148 5.67 12.86 0.54
CA ALA A 148 4.34 12.27 0.39
C ALA A 148 3.32 12.99 1.30
N TYR A 149 3.22 14.32 1.22
CA TYR A 149 2.49 15.18 2.18
C TYR A 149 1.08 14.69 2.54
N ASP A 150 0.36 14.16 1.56
CA ASP A 150 -1.06 13.86 1.64
C ASP A 150 -1.36 12.35 1.66
N CYS A 151 -0.36 11.51 1.92
CA CYS A 151 -0.53 10.07 1.85
C CYS A 151 0.39 9.28 2.80
N ALA A 152 0.14 7.97 2.86
CA ALA A 152 0.79 7.03 3.74
C ALA A 152 1.93 6.27 3.03
N LEU A 153 3.01 6.06 3.77
CA LEU A 153 4.11 5.15 3.42
C LEU A 153 4.01 3.89 4.29
N TYR A 154 4.03 2.73 3.66
CA TYR A 154 3.78 1.46 4.33
C TYR A 154 4.85 0.41 4.02
N SER A 155 5.24 -0.37 5.02
CA SER A 155 6.09 -1.56 4.87
C SER A 155 5.44 -2.77 5.52
N ASN A 156 5.26 -3.84 4.74
CA ASN A 156 4.75 -5.12 5.23
C ASN A 156 5.79 -5.97 5.95
N SER A 157 7.05 -5.55 5.98
CA SER A 157 8.09 -6.37 6.59
C SER A 157 7.92 -6.44 8.10
N SER A 158 7.77 -7.66 8.60
CA SER A 158 7.70 -7.99 10.02
C SER A 158 9.06 -7.88 10.75
N ASN A 159 10.14 -7.60 10.01
CA ASN A 159 11.47 -7.45 10.56
C ASN A 159 11.60 -6.21 11.46
N ALA A 160 12.43 -6.27 12.50
CA ALA A 160 12.76 -5.11 13.34
C ALA A 160 13.35 -3.93 12.54
N GLY A 161 13.97 -4.18 11.39
CA GLY A 161 14.41 -3.17 10.42
C GLY A 161 13.58 -3.17 9.14
N GLY A 162 12.25 -3.34 9.23
CA GLY A 162 11.35 -3.32 8.07
C GLY A 162 11.35 -2.00 7.30
N MET A 163 11.68 -0.90 7.98
CA MET A 163 12.10 0.37 7.39
C MET A 163 13.50 0.74 7.87
N VAL A 164 14.35 1.29 7.01
CA VAL A 164 15.71 1.71 7.38
C VAL A 164 15.98 3.10 6.83
N GLY A 165 16.46 4.01 7.67
CA GLY A 165 16.94 5.33 7.23
C GLY A 165 18.37 5.57 7.72
N ARG A 166 19.26 5.99 6.81
CA ARG A 166 20.68 6.31 7.09
C ARG A 166 21.08 7.67 6.55
N ASP A 167 22.24 8.17 7.01
CA ASP A 167 23.00 9.26 6.37
C ASP A 167 22.17 10.50 5.98
N ASN A 168 21.47 11.10 6.94
CA ASN A 168 20.60 12.27 6.77
C ASN A 168 19.45 12.08 5.77
N ALA A 169 19.06 10.84 5.47
CA ALA A 169 17.87 10.58 4.67
C ALA A 169 16.60 11.13 5.32
N LEU A 170 15.60 11.47 4.51
CA LEU A 170 14.35 12.07 4.96
C LEU A 170 13.14 11.35 4.36
N ALA A 171 12.16 11.01 5.19
CA ALA A 171 10.85 10.52 4.72
C ALA A 171 9.76 11.37 5.36
N ARG A 172 9.01 12.11 4.54
CA ARG A 172 7.90 12.95 4.99
C ARG A 172 6.59 12.46 4.40
N ALA A 173 5.62 12.18 5.24
CA ALA A 173 4.31 11.69 4.82
C ALA A 173 3.20 12.11 5.79
N GLN A 174 1.94 11.85 5.44
CA GLN A 174 0.83 12.00 6.39
C GLN A 174 0.90 10.94 7.50
N THR A 175 1.22 9.70 7.12
CA THR A 175 1.38 8.56 8.02
C THR A 175 2.52 7.68 7.52
N ILE A 176 3.31 7.13 8.44
CA ILE A 176 4.37 6.14 8.11
C ILE A 176 4.14 4.93 9.02
N CYS A 177 4.03 3.74 8.44
CA CYS A 177 3.71 2.50 9.18
C CYS A 177 4.58 1.33 8.72
N SER A 178 5.12 0.59 9.67
CA SER A 178 5.86 -0.65 9.46
C SER A 178 5.19 -1.80 10.22
N ALA A 179 5.02 -2.95 9.58
CA ALA A 179 4.46 -4.12 10.24
C ALA A 179 5.37 -4.65 11.36
N GLY A 180 6.67 -4.67 11.11
CA GLY A 180 7.70 -4.93 12.10
C GLY A 180 8.16 -3.65 12.78
N GLY A 181 9.45 -3.33 12.62
CA GLY A 181 10.09 -2.15 13.19
C GLY A 181 10.69 -1.21 12.16
N PHE A 182 11.42 -0.21 12.64
CA PHE A 182 12.24 0.68 11.82
C PHE A 182 13.60 0.91 12.48
N ARG A 183 14.64 1.12 11.68
CA ARG A 183 15.98 1.53 12.13
C ARG A 183 16.25 2.96 11.69
N ASN A 184 16.54 3.82 12.66
CA ASN A 184 16.95 5.19 12.42
C ASN A 184 18.45 5.34 12.71
N GLU A 185 19.27 5.29 11.66
CA GLU A 185 20.72 5.44 11.69
C GLU A 185 21.11 6.82 11.14
N ARG A 186 20.57 7.89 11.75
CA ARG A 186 20.69 9.31 11.34
C ARG A 186 19.77 9.72 10.18
N ALA A 187 18.53 9.23 10.15
CA ALA A 187 17.49 9.70 9.24
C ALA A 187 16.41 10.50 9.97
N ASN A 188 15.63 11.25 9.19
CA ASN A 188 14.49 12.03 9.65
C ASN A 188 13.19 11.50 9.05
N PHE A 189 12.42 10.77 9.87
CA PHE A 189 11.06 10.36 9.53
C PHE A 189 10.06 11.33 10.14
N THR A 190 9.20 11.92 9.31
CA THR A 190 8.16 12.88 9.75
C THR A 190 6.79 12.47 9.20
N PRO A 191 5.84 12.00 10.04
CA PRO A 191 6.00 11.69 11.46
C PRO A 191 6.90 10.47 11.69
N ASN A 192 7.24 10.19 12.96
CA ASN A 192 7.98 8.97 13.30
C ASN A 192 7.17 7.71 12.89
N PRO A 193 7.80 6.64 12.34
CA PRO A 193 7.09 5.46 11.89
C PRO A 193 6.36 4.76 13.04
N GLN A 194 5.10 4.40 12.81
CA GLN A 194 4.36 3.51 13.70
C GLN A 194 4.77 2.06 13.42
N THR A 195 4.88 1.25 14.46
CA THR A 195 5.29 -0.17 14.38
C THR A 195 4.12 -1.09 14.74
N GLY A 196 4.21 -2.37 14.37
CA GLY A 196 3.15 -3.35 14.66
C GLY A 196 1.90 -3.17 13.80
N CYS A 197 2.03 -2.53 12.64
CA CYS A 197 0.91 -2.30 11.73
C CYS A 197 0.50 -3.62 11.02
N PRO A 198 -0.79 -3.86 10.74
CA PRO A 198 -1.22 -5.08 10.07
C PRO A 198 -0.73 -5.13 8.62
N ALA A 199 -0.15 -6.23 8.15
CA ALA A 199 0.30 -6.32 6.75
C ALA A 199 -0.86 -6.06 5.77
N ILE A 200 -0.63 -5.19 4.77
CA ILE A 200 -1.59 -4.87 3.72
C ILE A 200 -1.37 -5.87 2.58
N PRO A 201 -2.33 -6.76 2.25
CA PRO A 201 -2.19 -7.65 1.10
C PRO A 201 -2.04 -6.82 -0.18
N ASP A 202 -1.31 -7.33 -1.17
CA ASP A 202 -1.12 -6.62 -2.44
C ASP A 202 -2.48 -6.25 -3.08
N PRO A 203 -2.87 -4.97 -3.09
CA PRO A 203 -4.18 -4.53 -3.57
C PRO A 203 -4.37 -4.71 -5.07
N LEU A 204 -3.28 -4.94 -5.80
CA LEU A 204 -3.25 -5.04 -7.26
C LEU A 204 -2.96 -6.47 -7.75
N ARG A 205 -2.85 -7.45 -6.83
CA ARG A 205 -2.53 -8.85 -7.14
C ARG A 205 -3.49 -9.49 -8.15
N ASP A 206 -4.78 -9.19 -8.03
CA ASP A 206 -5.83 -9.84 -8.84
C ASP A 206 -6.08 -9.13 -10.18
N ARG A 207 -5.29 -8.09 -10.50
CA ARG A 207 -5.40 -7.48 -11.83
C ARG A 207 -4.90 -8.43 -12.90
N ALA A 208 -5.72 -8.61 -13.93
CA ALA A 208 -5.36 -9.39 -15.09
C ALA A 208 -4.14 -8.75 -15.81
N PRO A 209 -3.10 -9.54 -16.12
CA PRO A 209 -1.98 -9.04 -16.92
C PRO A 209 -2.47 -8.70 -18.34
N PRO A 210 -1.81 -7.75 -19.04
CA PRO A 210 -2.12 -7.46 -20.43
C PRO A 210 -1.77 -8.65 -21.35
N THR A 211 -2.39 -8.69 -22.52
CA THR A 211 -2.11 -9.72 -23.53
C THR A 211 -0.69 -9.55 -24.08
N VAL A 212 0.10 -10.63 -24.05
CA VAL A 212 1.44 -10.66 -24.64
C VAL A 212 1.32 -11.16 -26.08
N GLY A 213 1.50 -10.27 -27.04
CA GLY A 213 1.49 -10.61 -28.47
C GLY A 213 2.84 -11.12 -28.97
N GLU A 214 2.89 -11.46 -30.26
CA GLU A 214 4.12 -11.82 -30.97
C GLU A 214 5.19 -10.72 -30.85
N CYS A 215 6.46 -11.14 -30.87
CA CYS A 215 7.59 -10.21 -30.84
C CYS A 215 7.56 -9.31 -32.09
N ILE A 216 7.56 -7.99 -31.88
CA ILE A 216 7.66 -7.01 -32.97
C ILE A 216 9.03 -7.19 -33.64
N LYS A 217 9.03 -7.26 -34.97
CA LYS A 217 10.24 -7.18 -35.78
C LYS A 217 10.54 -5.72 -36.06
N LEU A 218 11.55 -5.17 -35.41
CA LEU A 218 11.99 -3.80 -35.68
C LEU A 218 12.91 -3.80 -36.92
N PRO A 219 12.58 -3.03 -37.98
CA PRO A 219 13.17 -3.20 -39.31
C PRO A 219 14.66 -2.84 -39.45
N LEU A 220 15.35 -2.40 -38.40
CA LEU A 220 16.71 -1.81 -38.50
C LEU A 220 17.67 -2.20 -37.37
N LEU A 221 17.39 -3.23 -36.57
CA LEU A 221 18.14 -3.46 -35.34
C LEU A 221 19.25 -4.50 -35.50
N ASN A 222 20.49 -4.02 -35.42
CA ASN A 222 21.69 -4.83 -35.27
C ASN A 222 21.55 -5.69 -34.02
N ASN A 223 21.31 -6.99 -34.20
CA ASN A 223 21.36 -7.95 -33.10
C ASN A 223 22.78 -7.95 -32.52
N VAL A 224 23.00 -7.27 -31.40
CA VAL A 224 24.29 -7.34 -30.71
C VAL A 224 24.43 -8.74 -30.13
N LYS A 225 25.44 -9.47 -30.60
CA LYS A 225 25.81 -10.79 -30.10
C LYS A 225 26.40 -10.63 -28.69
N ALA A 226 25.84 -11.36 -27.75
CA ALA A 226 26.04 -11.13 -26.32
C ALA A 226 27.37 -11.61 -25.73
N LEU A 227 27.62 -11.15 -24.50
CA LEU A 227 28.50 -11.82 -23.53
C LEU A 227 28.11 -13.29 -23.36
N GLY A 228 29.06 -14.20 -23.57
CA GLY A 228 28.96 -15.60 -23.15
C GLY A 228 28.06 -16.51 -23.99
N GLY A 229 27.71 -16.14 -25.23
CA GLY A 229 26.92 -17.02 -26.12
C GLY A 229 25.40 -16.98 -25.89
N LEU A 230 24.91 -16.04 -25.09
CA LEU A 230 23.48 -15.83 -24.84
C LEU A 230 22.88 -14.85 -25.82
N SER A 231 22.32 -15.24 -26.97
CA SER A 231 21.67 -14.29 -27.91
C SER A 231 20.60 -13.40 -27.24
N VAL A 232 20.99 -12.21 -26.74
CA VAL A 232 20.08 -11.20 -26.20
C VAL A 232 19.72 -10.29 -27.37
N GLY A 233 18.54 -10.47 -27.94
CA GLY A 233 18.02 -9.63 -29.02
C GLY A 233 17.70 -8.22 -28.53
N ILE A 234 18.72 -7.40 -28.30
CA ILE A 234 18.52 -6.03 -27.82
C ILE A 234 18.19 -5.14 -29.00
N ASN A 235 16.98 -4.60 -28.92
CA ASN A 235 16.50 -3.63 -29.86
C ASN A 235 17.18 -2.27 -29.57
N ILE A 236 18.13 -1.81 -30.41
CA ILE A 236 18.89 -0.56 -30.17
C ILE A 236 18.34 0.62 -30.99
N VAL A 237 17.76 1.61 -30.32
CA VAL A 237 17.29 2.85 -30.93
C VAL A 237 18.32 3.97 -30.70
N ILE A 238 18.99 4.38 -31.77
CA ILE A 238 19.95 5.52 -31.78
C ILE A 238 19.39 6.79 -32.43
N ASP A 239 18.36 6.67 -33.27
CA ASP A 239 17.72 7.80 -33.94
C ASP A 239 16.34 8.09 -33.38
N SER A 240 15.97 9.36 -33.36
CA SER A 240 14.63 9.83 -32.97
C SER A 240 13.54 9.18 -33.81
N ARG A 241 12.58 8.54 -33.14
CA ARG A 241 11.46 7.84 -33.80
C ARG A 241 10.28 7.65 -32.88
N THR A 242 9.14 7.35 -33.48
CA THR A 242 7.94 6.97 -32.76
C THR A 242 7.87 5.45 -32.64
N LEU A 243 7.65 4.93 -31.44
CA LEU A 243 7.46 3.51 -31.18
C LEU A 243 5.98 3.16 -31.14
N GLU A 244 5.62 2.05 -31.76
CA GLU A 244 4.27 1.47 -31.70
C GLU A 244 4.14 0.55 -30.48
N PRO A 245 2.94 0.46 -29.88
CA PRO A 245 2.68 -0.50 -28.80
C PRO A 245 2.82 -1.95 -29.27
N GLY A 246 3.21 -2.84 -28.35
CA GLY A 246 3.32 -4.28 -28.58
C GLY A 246 4.52 -4.90 -27.84
N THR A 247 4.95 -6.09 -28.27
CA THR A 247 5.94 -6.90 -27.54
C THR A 247 7.36 -6.71 -28.06
N TYR A 248 8.23 -6.16 -27.22
CA TYR A 248 9.67 -5.97 -27.43
C TYR A 248 10.43 -7.10 -26.74
N CYS A 249 10.77 -8.14 -27.50
CA CYS A 249 11.49 -9.30 -27.00
C CYS A 249 13.00 -9.04 -26.96
N GLY A 250 13.69 -9.50 -25.91
CA GLY A 250 15.13 -9.29 -25.72
C GLY A 250 15.51 -7.91 -25.18
N GLY A 251 14.51 -7.08 -24.86
CA GLY A 251 14.70 -5.73 -24.29
C GLY A 251 14.76 -4.63 -25.34
N LEU A 252 14.92 -3.39 -24.88
CA LEU A 252 14.98 -2.18 -25.70
C LEU A 252 16.03 -1.24 -25.11
N LEU A 253 17.02 -0.85 -25.90
CA LEU A 253 18.01 0.16 -25.55
C LEU A 253 17.75 1.42 -26.37
N ILE A 254 17.53 2.54 -25.70
CA ILE A 254 17.43 3.86 -26.31
C ILE A 254 18.67 4.64 -25.87
N THR A 255 19.51 5.07 -26.80
CA THR A 255 20.80 5.69 -26.47
C THR A 255 21.15 6.82 -27.46
N GLY A 256 22.34 7.40 -27.30
CA GLY A 256 22.77 8.58 -28.04
C GLY A 256 21.95 9.81 -27.68
N ASN A 257 21.47 10.52 -28.70
CA ASN A 257 20.60 11.68 -28.59
C ASN A 257 19.18 11.42 -29.12
N ALA A 258 18.77 10.14 -29.18
CA ALA A 258 17.47 9.75 -29.68
C ALA A 258 16.33 10.38 -28.86
N VAL A 259 15.34 10.95 -29.56
CA VAL A 259 14.07 11.36 -28.98
C VAL A 259 13.01 10.35 -29.39
N VAL A 260 12.60 9.52 -28.43
CA VAL A 260 11.62 8.46 -28.65
C VAL A 260 10.27 8.87 -28.11
N ASN A 261 9.26 8.87 -28.97
CA ASN A 261 7.87 9.10 -28.60
C ASN A 261 7.10 7.78 -28.68
N MET A 262 6.42 7.41 -27.61
CA MET A 262 5.58 6.23 -27.53
C MET A 262 4.14 6.62 -27.84
N LYS A 263 3.51 5.96 -28.81
CA LYS A 263 2.07 6.10 -29.04
C LYS A 263 1.28 5.50 -27.87
N PRO A 264 0.04 5.96 -27.63
CA PRO A 264 -0.83 5.37 -26.63
C PRO A 264 -0.97 3.85 -26.82
N GLY A 265 -0.81 3.09 -25.73
CA GLY A 265 -0.91 1.63 -25.76
C GLY A 265 0.00 0.93 -24.76
N ILE A 266 0.08 -0.39 -24.88
CA ILE A 266 0.81 -1.24 -23.95
C ILE A 266 2.09 -1.73 -24.61
N TYR A 267 3.21 -1.56 -23.91
CA TYR A 267 4.55 -1.96 -24.33
C TYR A 267 5.01 -3.09 -23.42
N VAL A 268 5.15 -4.28 -23.98
CA VAL A 268 5.56 -5.47 -23.25
C VAL A 268 7.06 -5.70 -23.47
N PHE A 269 7.86 -5.64 -22.42
CA PHE A 269 9.27 -5.99 -22.45
C PHE A 269 9.43 -7.44 -21.99
N LYS A 270 9.69 -8.32 -22.96
CA LYS A 270 9.78 -9.77 -22.75
C LYS A 270 11.25 -10.22 -22.77
N ASP A 271 11.69 -10.85 -21.68
CA ASP A 271 13.02 -11.47 -21.55
C ASP A 271 14.20 -10.50 -21.82
N GLY A 272 14.01 -9.21 -21.55
CA GLY A 272 15.06 -8.20 -21.57
C GLY A 272 14.58 -6.85 -21.04
N PRO A 273 15.51 -5.98 -20.60
CA PRO A 273 15.15 -4.75 -19.90
C PRO A 273 14.84 -3.60 -20.87
N LEU A 274 14.15 -2.58 -20.35
CA LEU A 274 14.09 -1.25 -20.95
C LEU A 274 15.26 -0.41 -20.42
N LEU A 275 16.20 -0.08 -21.30
CA LEU A 275 17.37 0.74 -21.02
C LEU A 275 17.24 2.07 -21.75
N VAL A 276 17.36 3.17 -21.02
CA VAL A 276 17.52 4.51 -21.60
C VAL A 276 18.84 5.06 -21.10
N ASP A 277 19.70 5.47 -22.03
CA ASP A 277 21.10 5.80 -21.78
C ASP A 277 21.55 7.07 -22.53
N ALA A 278 22.76 7.53 -22.23
CA ALA A 278 23.35 8.76 -22.74
C ALA A 278 22.42 9.96 -22.47
N VAL A 279 22.09 10.76 -23.50
CA VAL A 279 21.21 11.94 -23.40
C VAL A 279 19.86 11.70 -24.06
N ALA A 280 19.47 10.43 -24.22
CA ALA A 280 18.24 10.06 -24.88
C ALA A 280 16.99 10.51 -24.09
N GLN A 281 15.90 10.73 -24.83
CA GLN A 281 14.61 11.12 -24.28
C GLN A 281 13.56 10.05 -24.58
N LEU A 282 12.78 9.68 -23.56
CA LEU A 282 11.65 8.78 -23.68
C LEU A 282 10.38 9.48 -23.22
N LYS A 283 9.43 9.65 -24.14
CA LYS A 283 8.15 10.34 -23.90
C LYS A 283 6.99 9.45 -24.29
N GLY A 284 5.92 9.44 -23.50
CA GLY A 284 4.72 8.68 -23.80
C GLY A 284 3.52 9.14 -22.98
N THR A 285 2.38 9.26 -23.63
CA THR A 285 1.10 9.55 -22.98
C THR A 285 0.14 8.38 -23.20
N ASP A 286 -0.57 7.99 -22.14
CA ASP A 286 -1.44 6.80 -22.15
C ASP A 286 -0.67 5.51 -22.47
N VAL A 287 0.49 5.33 -21.83
CA VAL A 287 1.39 4.20 -22.05
C VAL A 287 1.53 3.31 -20.83
N GLY A 288 1.33 2.01 -21.02
CA GLY A 288 1.56 0.99 -20.00
C GLY A 288 2.84 0.20 -20.29
N LEU A 289 3.77 0.15 -19.35
CA LEU A 289 5.00 -0.64 -19.45
C LEU A 289 4.83 -1.95 -18.68
N TYR A 290 4.77 -3.06 -19.39
CA TYR A 290 4.62 -4.38 -18.79
C TYR A 290 5.89 -5.21 -18.94
N PHE A 291 6.40 -5.75 -17.83
CA PHE A 291 7.65 -6.49 -17.80
C PHE A 291 7.40 -7.98 -17.56
N ILE A 292 7.93 -8.85 -18.43
CA ILE A 292 7.77 -10.30 -18.33
C ILE A 292 9.08 -11.03 -18.68
N GLY A 293 9.33 -12.14 -18.01
CA GLY A 293 10.56 -12.92 -18.18
C GLY A 293 11.66 -12.52 -17.22
N ASP A 294 12.60 -13.43 -16.97
CA ASP A 294 13.60 -13.31 -15.92
C ASP A 294 14.51 -12.09 -16.08
N ARG A 295 14.84 -11.74 -17.32
CA ARG A 295 15.78 -10.66 -17.65
C ARG A 295 15.11 -9.32 -17.91
N SER A 296 13.80 -9.22 -17.70
CA SER A 296 13.12 -7.95 -17.78
C SER A 296 13.44 -7.08 -16.57
N GLY A 297 13.36 -5.76 -16.76
CA GLY A 297 13.76 -4.78 -15.78
C GLY A 297 13.84 -3.41 -16.44
N LEU A 298 14.35 -2.43 -15.72
CA LEU A 298 14.41 -1.05 -16.20
C LEU A 298 15.65 -0.34 -15.70
N LEU A 299 16.26 0.46 -16.57
CA LEU A 299 17.31 1.41 -16.20
C LEU A 299 17.13 2.72 -16.97
N PHE A 300 16.94 3.81 -16.24
CA PHE A 300 17.05 5.16 -16.77
C PHE A 300 18.34 5.81 -16.27
N ASN A 301 19.31 6.02 -17.15
CA ASN A 301 20.61 6.57 -16.78
C ASN A 301 20.53 8.09 -16.48
N ARG A 302 21.54 8.61 -15.77
CA ARG A 302 21.55 9.95 -15.16
C ARG A 302 21.17 11.10 -16.11
N ALA A 303 21.75 11.14 -17.31
CA ALA A 303 21.56 12.26 -18.25
C ALA A 303 20.32 12.14 -19.16
N THR A 304 19.49 11.11 -18.94
CA THR A 304 18.29 10.86 -19.77
C THR A 304 17.11 11.73 -19.34
N THR A 305 16.13 11.91 -20.24
CA THR A 305 14.88 12.63 -19.94
C THR A 305 13.68 11.72 -20.09
N ILE A 306 12.89 11.59 -19.03
CA ILE A 306 11.75 10.66 -18.97
C ILE A 306 10.46 11.43 -18.65
N SER A 307 9.45 11.26 -19.49
CA SER A 307 8.10 11.80 -19.25
C SER A 307 7.04 10.79 -19.70
N LEU A 308 6.38 10.15 -18.75
CA LEU A 308 5.43 9.08 -19.01
C LEU A 308 4.13 9.28 -18.22
N SER A 309 2.98 9.01 -18.87
CA SER A 309 1.69 8.91 -18.19
C SER A 309 1.01 7.57 -18.47
N ALA A 310 0.46 6.97 -17.41
CA ALA A 310 -0.26 5.70 -17.51
C ALA A 310 -1.53 5.81 -18.37
N PRO A 311 -2.03 4.68 -18.90
CA PRO A 311 -3.26 4.65 -19.68
C PRO A 311 -4.48 5.05 -18.86
N ASN A 312 -5.38 5.80 -19.48
CA ASN A 312 -6.70 6.12 -18.92
C ASN A 312 -7.67 4.92 -18.93
N SER A 313 -7.43 3.91 -19.77
CA SER A 313 -8.35 2.78 -19.98
C SER A 313 -7.61 1.47 -20.29
N GLY A 314 -8.35 0.37 -20.41
CA GLY A 314 -7.79 -0.95 -20.73
C GLY A 314 -7.25 -1.71 -19.51
N PRO A 315 -6.59 -2.87 -19.71
CA PRO A 315 -6.13 -3.74 -18.62
C PRO A 315 -5.11 -3.05 -17.70
N MET A 316 -4.32 -2.13 -18.26
CA MET A 316 -3.35 -1.31 -17.54
C MET A 316 -3.88 0.09 -17.17
N ALA A 317 -5.20 0.32 -17.14
CA ALA A 317 -5.75 1.60 -16.73
C ALA A 317 -5.23 2.01 -15.34
N GLY A 318 -4.53 3.14 -15.27
CA GLY A 318 -3.88 3.65 -14.06
C GLY A 318 -2.51 3.06 -13.72
N LEU A 319 -2.07 2.01 -14.42
CA LEU A 319 -0.78 1.34 -14.23
C LEU A 319 0.22 1.85 -15.25
N LEU A 320 1.21 2.62 -14.80
CA LEU A 320 2.32 3.05 -15.65
C LEU A 320 3.30 1.91 -15.87
N MET A 321 3.63 1.20 -14.78
CA MET A 321 4.54 0.06 -14.79
C MET A 321 3.87 -1.10 -14.07
N SER A 322 3.93 -2.28 -14.66
CA SER A 322 3.50 -3.52 -14.03
C SER A 322 4.40 -4.67 -14.47
N GLU A 323 4.51 -5.72 -13.66
CA GLU A 323 5.29 -6.90 -14.02
C GLU A 323 4.53 -8.20 -13.80
N ALA A 324 4.98 -9.24 -14.51
CA ALA A 324 4.52 -10.60 -14.28
C ALA A 324 4.86 -11.09 -12.87
N SER A 325 4.01 -11.96 -12.35
CA SER A 325 4.11 -12.50 -10.99
C SER A 325 5.20 -13.57 -10.79
N ASN A 326 6.12 -13.75 -11.74
CA ASN A 326 7.17 -14.76 -11.66
C ASN A 326 8.54 -14.21 -12.07
N VAL A 327 9.58 -14.62 -11.33
CA VAL A 327 10.98 -14.36 -11.66
C VAL A 327 11.82 -15.44 -11.00
N GLY A 328 12.74 -16.04 -11.75
CA GLY A 328 13.68 -17.05 -11.26
C GLY A 328 15.10 -16.52 -11.19
N THR A 329 15.63 -16.08 -12.33
CA THR A 329 17.04 -15.68 -12.50
C THR A 329 17.18 -14.24 -12.99
N PRO A 330 16.88 -13.23 -12.15
CA PRO A 330 16.93 -11.84 -12.55
C PRO A 330 18.36 -11.41 -12.85
N LEU A 331 18.51 -10.53 -13.84
CA LEU A 331 19.77 -9.89 -14.20
C LEU A 331 19.68 -8.39 -13.93
N ASP A 332 20.72 -7.81 -13.33
CA ASP A 332 20.81 -6.37 -13.14
C ASP A 332 20.94 -5.65 -14.51
N PRO A 333 20.00 -4.75 -14.86
CA PRO A 333 20.08 -3.94 -16.08
C PRO A 333 21.38 -3.14 -16.23
N ALA A 334 22.02 -2.72 -15.13
CA ALA A 334 23.29 -1.99 -15.18
C ALA A 334 24.44 -2.84 -15.71
N LEU A 335 24.49 -4.13 -15.33
CA LEU A 335 25.49 -5.07 -15.86
C LEU A 335 25.29 -5.28 -17.36
N LEU A 336 24.03 -5.38 -17.81
CA LEU A 336 23.72 -5.51 -19.22
C LEU A 336 24.09 -4.24 -20.00
N LEU A 337 23.80 -3.04 -19.48
CA LEU A 337 24.16 -1.79 -20.16
C LEU A 337 25.68 -1.64 -20.30
N ASN A 338 26.44 -1.91 -19.24
CA ASN A 338 27.91 -1.86 -19.28
C ASN A 338 28.48 -2.84 -20.30
N ALA A 339 27.91 -4.06 -20.36
CA ALA A 339 28.27 -5.07 -21.35
C ALA A 339 28.02 -4.59 -22.79
N LEU A 340 26.87 -3.97 -23.05
CA LEU A 340 26.47 -3.55 -24.40
C LEU A 340 27.21 -2.34 -24.92
N THR A 341 27.54 -1.42 -24.02
CA THR A 341 28.27 -0.21 -24.36
C THR A 341 29.79 -0.41 -24.31
N SER A 342 30.26 -1.65 -24.10
CA SER A 342 31.68 -1.95 -23.87
C SER A 342 32.30 -1.10 -22.75
N GLY A 343 31.49 -0.78 -21.74
CA GLY A 343 31.87 0.10 -20.62
C GLY A 343 31.88 1.59 -20.92
N ALA A 344 31.42 2.05 -22.10
CA ALA A 344 31.36 3.49 -22.41
C ALA A 344 30.36 4.25 -21.53
N SER A 345 29.24 3.61 -21.17
CA SER A 345 28.28 4.14 -20.21
C SER A 345 28.54 3.52 -18.85
N LEU A 346 29.47 4.07 -18.08
CA LEU A 346 29.84 3.55 -16.76
C LEU A 346 28.71 3.78 -15.75
N VAL A 347 27.76 2.83 -15.68
CA VAL A 347 26.74 2.80 -14.63
C VAL A 347 27.25 1.86 -13.53
N THR A 348 27.34 2.37 -12.31
CA THR A 348 27.70 1.54 -11.15
C THR A 348 26.69 0.39 -11.02
N PRO A 349 27.08 -0.83 -10.61
CA PRO A 349 26.12 -1.88 -10.32
C PRO A 349 25.10 -1.42 -9.28
N THR A 350 23.88 -1.97 -9.33
CA THR A 350 22.84 -1.61 -8.37
C THR A 350 23.32 -1.93 -6.95
N PRO A 351 23.27 -0.98 -6.00
CA PRO A 351 23.73 -1.22 -4.64
C PRO A 351 23.04 -2.46 -4.04
N LEU A 352 23.79 -3.29 -3.33
CA LEU A 352 23.21 -4.46 -2.67
C LEU A 352 22.11 -4.03 -1.68
N PRO A 353 21.01 -4.78 -1.56
CA PRO A 353 19.96 -4.45 -0.62
C PRO A 353 20.47 -4.59 0.83
N PRO A 354 19.85 -3.88 1.79
CA PRO A 354 20.15 -4.06 3.20
C PRO A 354 19.76 -5.48 3.65
N GLY A 355 20.74 -6.40 3.73
CA GLY A 355 20.53 -7.79 4.17
C GLY A 355 20.49 -8.80 3.03
N LEU A 356 20.15 -10.05 3.37
CA LEU A 356 20.06 -11.15 2.40
C LEU A 356 18.80 -10.98 1.55
N MET A 357 18.89 -11.25 0.24
CA MET A 357 17.71 -11.36 -0.64
C MET A 357 17.15 -12.78 -0.51
N PRO A 358 16.00 -12.98 0.17
CA PRO A 358 15.42 -14.32 0.29
C PRO A 358 14.77 -14.80 -1.01
N GLN A 359 14.53 -13.88 -1.97
CA GLN A 359 13.81 -14.15 -3.22
C GLN A 359 14.47 -13.43 -4.40
N PRO A 360 14.41 -14.00 -5.61
CA PRO A 360 14.83 -13.30 -6.83
C PRO A 360 13.96 -12.06 -7.06
N LEU A 361 14.59 -10.92 -7.31
CA LEU A 361 13.90 -9.65 -7.61
C LEU A 361 14.39 -9.07 -8.93
N ARG A 362 13.45 -8.67 -9.80
CA ARG A 362 13.78 -7.85 -10.97
C ARG A 362 14.19 -6.45 -10.52
N ILE A 363 15.14 -5.84 -11.21
CA ILE A 363 15.64 -4.53 -10.83
C ILE A 363 15.04 -3.46 -11.74
N TYR A 364 14.48 -2.43 -11.12
CA TYR A 364 13.96 -1.23 -11.77
C TYR A 364 14.68 -0.03 -11.20
N ARG A 365 15.63 0.53 -11.95
CA ARG A 365 16.51 1.58 -11.45
C ARG A 365 16.32 2.89 -12.20
N ILE A 366 16.05 3.96 -11.45
CA ILE A 366 15.86 5.30 -11.97
C ILE A 366 16.99 6.19 -11.42
N ILE A 367 17.96 6.49 -12.27
CA ILE A 367 19.11 7.38 -11.98
C ILE A 367 18.91 8.74 -12.66
N SER A 368 18.02 8.80 -13.67
CA SER A 368 17.72 10.01 -14.46
C SER A 368 17.43 11.23 -13.58
N ASP A 369 18.19 12.30 -13.83
CA ASP A 369 18.02 13.62 -13.21
C ASP A 369 16.87 14.43 -13.85
N ASN A 370 16.22 13.89 -14.88
CA ASN A 370 15.11 14.54 -15.57
C ASN A 370 13.93 13.58 -15.78
N ALA A 371 13.60 12.79 -14.76
CA ALA A 371 12.42 11.93 -14.69
C ALA A 371 11.27 12.62 -13.90
N ARG A 372 10.91 13.82 -14.34
CA ARG A 372 10.01 14.74 -13.61
C ARG A 372 8.55 14.32 -13.67
N ASN A 373 8.12 13.64 -14.74
CA ASN A 373 6.75 13.20 -14.94
C ASN A 373 6.68 11.66 -15.06
N ILE A 374 6.23 11.02 -13.99
CA ILE A 374 6.00 9.56 -13.85
C ILE A 374 4.59 9.40 -13.31
N LEU A 375 3.61 9.71 -14.16
CA LEU A 375 2.21 9.82 -13.76
C LEU A 375 1.53 8.44 -13.80
N GLY A 376 1.08 7.95 -12.65
CA GLY A 376 0.37 6.67 -12.53
C GLY A 376 0.86 5.78 -11.39
N THR A 377 0.47 4.51 -11.44
CA THR A 377 0.86 3.50 -10.45
C THR A 377 1.97 2.58 -10.99
N ILE A 378 2.98 2.33 -10.16
CA ILE A 378 4.06 1.36 -10.38
C ILE A 378 3.75 0.13 -9.51
N HIS A 379 3.49 -1.01 -10.15
CA HIS A 379 3.14 -2.27 -9.48
C HIS A 379 4.16 -3.37 -9.78
N LEU A 380 5.04 -3.64 -8.81
CA LEU A 380 6.22 -4.49 -8.95
C LEU A 380 6.28 -5.55 -7.83
N PRO A 381 5.36 -6.54 -7.79
CA PRO A 381 5.26 -7.52 -6.71
C PRO A 381 6.48 -8.44 -6.52
N HIS A 382 7.38 -8.53 -7.49
CA HIS A 382 8.66 -9.25 -7.44
C HIS A 382 9.82 -8.36 -7.90
N GLY A 383 9.65 -7.04 -7.78
CA GLY A 383 10.60 -6.06 -8.25
C GLY A 383 11.17 -5.24 -7.11
N ARG A 384 12.46 -4.92 -7.23
CA ARG A 384 13.15 -3.94 -6.42
C ARG A 384 13.23 -2.63 -7.19
N LEU A 385 12.50 -1.63 -6.71
CA LEU A 385 12.57 -0.27 -7.23
C LEU A 385 13.72 0.47 -6.53
N VAL A 386 14.67 0.95 -7.32
CA VAL A 386 15.83 1.70 -6.86
C VAL A 386 15.82 3.10 -7.46
N ILE A 387 15.76 4.13 -6.64
CA ILE A 387 15.88 5.53 -7.09
C ILE A 387 17.23 6.07 -6.64
N ASP A 388 18.02 6.54 -7.58
CA ASP A 388 19.43 6.92 -7.40
C ASP A 388 19.75 8.18 -8.21
N ALA A 389 18.84 9.16 -8.16
CA ALA A 389 18.93 10.41 -8.92
C ALA A 389 19.39 11.56 -8.01
N SER A 390 20.07 12.55 -8.58
CA SER A 390 20.50 13.75 -7.85
C SER A 390 19.47 14.90 -7.91
N LYS A 391 18.39 14.72 -8.67
CA LYS A 391 17.30 15.68 -8.88
C LYS A 391 15.93 15.10 -8.47
N PRO A 392 14.89 15.94 -8.32
CA PRO A 392 13.53 15.47 -8.05
C PRO A 392 13.03 14.47 -9.09
N VAL A 393 12.36 13.43 -8.62
CA VAL A 393 11.73 12.39 -9.44
C VAL A 393 10.21 12.42 -9.20
N ALA A 394 9.44 12.39 -10.29
CA ALA A 394 7.97 12.38 -10.30
C ALA A 394 7.28 13.62 -9.66
N ASP A 395 7.99 14.72 -9.47
CA ASP A 395 7.48 15.93 -8.83
C ASP A 395 6.44 16.69 -9.69
N MET A 396 6.49 16.53 -11.01
CA MET A 396 5.49 17.08 -11.94
C MET A 396 4.29 16.15 -12.16
N SER A 397 4.31 14.94 -11.58
CA SER A 397 3.18 14.02 -11.65
C SER A 397 2.04 14.52 -10.76
N ALA A 398 0.80 14.56 -11.27
CA ALA A 398 -0.38 14.80 -10.43
C ALA A 398 -0.50 13.76 -9.29
N TYR A 399 -0.17 12.50 -9.61
CA TYR A 399 0.06 11.48 -8.59
C TYR A 399 1.05 10.42 -9.05
N THR A 400 1.71 9.79 -8.07
CA THR A 400 2.50 8.58 -8.27
C THR A 400 2.25 7.64 -7.10
N VAL A 401 1.90 6.39 -7.39
CA VAL A 401 1.74 5.33 -6.38
C VAL A 401 2.76 4.24 -6.66
N VAL A 402 3.43 3.76 -5.63
CA VAL A 402 4.40 2.67 -5.72
C VAL A 402 3.96 1.50 -4.85
N VAL A 403 3.69 0.36 -5.48
CA VAL A 403 3.50 -0.92 -4.80
C VAL A 403 4.58 -1.85 -5.33
N ALA A 404 5.64 -2.09 -4.55
CA ALA A 404 6.77 -2.89 -5.00
C ALA A 404 7.22 -3.86 -3.91
N ARG A 405 7.96 -4.91 -4.26
CA ARG A 405 8.51 -5.83 -3.26
C ARG A 405 9.46 -5.09 -2.32
N GLN A 406 10.43 -4.39 -2.90
CA GLN A 406 11.40 -3.57 -2.18
C GLN A 406 11.53 -2.19 -2.82
N ILE A 407 11.72 -1.17 -1.99
CA ILE A 407 11.84 0.23 -2.41
C ILE A 407 13.06 0.82 -1.71
N ASN A 408 14.10 1.13 -2.47
CA ASN A 408 15.35 1.66 -1.94
C ASN A 408 15.74 2.96 -2.65
N LEU A 409 16.13 3.97 -1.87
CA LEU A 409 16.56 5.25 -2.42
C LEU A 409 17.99 5.57 -1.95
N TYR A 410 18.81 6.04 -2.88
CA TYR A 410 20.24 6.37 -2.73
C TYR A 410 20.55 7.72 -3.39
N GLU A 411 21.66 8.40 -3.02
CA GLU A 411 22.19 9.64 -3.65
C GLU A 411 21.31 10.91 -3.58
N GLY A 412 20.61 11.18 -2.47
CA GLY A 412 19.90 12.45 -2.31
C GLY A 412 18.67 12.74 -3.19
N PRO A 413 18.01 11.79 -3.89
CA PRO A 413 16.84 12.07 -4.72
C PRO A 413 15.73 12.57 -3.83
N ASN A 414 14.87 13.44 -4.34
CA ASN A 414 13.56 13.64 -3.74
C ASN A 414 12.51 12.96 -4.60
N LEU A 415 12.05 11.78 -4.17
CA LEU A 415 10.92 11.09 -4.78
C LEU A 415 9.63 11.72 -4.27
N TYR A 416 8.88 12.34 -5.20
CA TYR A 416 7.58 12.91 -4.89
C TYR A 416 6.48 11.89 -5.15
N LEU A 417 5.64 11.69 -4.14
CA LEU A 417 4.43 10.87 -4.22
C LEU A 417 3.23 11.78 -4.00
N ASN A 418 2.92 12.57 -5.02
CA ASN A 418 1.76 13.46 -5.01
C ASN A 418 0.46 12.65 -4.98
N ALA A 419 -0.59 13.23 -4.41
CA ALA A 419 -1.92 12.60 -4.28
C ALA A 419 -3.04 13.47 -4.88
N ASN A 420 -2.75 14.27 -5.92
CA ASN A 420 -3.72 15.10 -6.63
C ASN A 420 -4.45 14.29 -7.70
N TYR A 421 -5.27 13.33 -7.26
CA TYR A 421 -6.00 12.43 -8.16
C TYR A 421 -7.04 13.15 -9.05
N SER A 422 -7.52 14.32 -8.64
CA SER A 422 -8.41 15.17 -9.44
C SER A 422 -7.67 15.99 -10.51
N GLY A 423 -6.35 16.10 -10.42
CA GLY A 423 -5.53 16.89 -11.34
C GLY A 423 -5.17 16.17 -12.64
N THR A 424 -5.73 14.99 -12.89
CA THR A 424 -5.44 14.15 -14.06
C THR A 424 -6.66 13.31 -14.43
N SER A 425 -6.74 12.92 -15.71
CA SER A 425 -7.72 11.93 -16.18
C SER A 425 -7.33 10.48 -15.86
N VAL A 426 -6.06 10.25 -15.52
CA VAL A 426 -5.53 8.91 -15.28
C VAL A 426 -6.17 8.33 -14.01
N PRO A 427 -6.87 7.18 -14.10
CA PRO A 427 -7.61 6.63 -12.97
C PRO A 427 -6.65 6.00 -11.95
N VAL A 428 -6.98 6.12 -10.67
CA VAL A 428 -6.26 5.42 -9.61
C VAL A 428 -6.79 3.97 -9.52
N PRO A 429 -5.93 2.95 -9.59
CA PRO A 429 -6.36 1.57 -9.41
C PRO A 429 -7.04 1.34 -8.05
N LYS A 430 -8.07 0.48 -8.01
CA LYS A 430 -8.75 0.11 -6.76
C LYS A 430 -7.74 -0.50 -5.76
N GLY A 431 -7.89 -0.16 -4.48
CA GLY A 431 -7.02 -0.67 -3.41
C GLY A 431 -5.69 0.10 -3.24
N VAL A 432 -5.41 1.08 -4.10
CA VAL A 432 -4.37 2.09 -3.86
C VAL A 432 -4.97 3.50 -3.91
N GLY A 433 -4.21 4.51 -3.47
CA GLY A 433 -4.76 5.85 -3.30
C GLY A 433 -5.77 5.91 -2.16
N PRO A 434 -6.93 6.60 -2.27
CA PRO A 434 -7.83 6.84 -1.16
C PRO A 434 -8.49 5.54 -0.65
N LEU A 435 -7.86 4.92 0.35
CA LEU A 435 -8.41 3.85 1.18
C LEU A 435 -9.24 4.46 2.30
N SER A 436 -10.35 3.82 2.65
CA SER A 436 -11.14 4.20 3.83
C SER A 436 -10.25 4.16 5.09
N GLY A 437 -10.21 5.25 5.86
CA GLY A 437 -9.23 5.56 6.91
C GLY A 437 -9.35 4.90 8.31
N ARG A 438 -9.06 5.68 9.35
CA ARG A 438 -8.84 5.24 10.74
C ARG A 438 -10.17 5.00 11.47
N LEU A 439 -10.29 3.90 12.22
CA LEU A 439 -11.46 3.67 13.05
C LEU A 439 -11.53 4.68 14.20
N LEU A 440 -12.64 5.42 14.28
CA LEU A 440 -13.06 6.19 15.44
C LEU A 440 -14.28 5.51 16.05
N LEU A 441 -14.22 5.31 17.36
CA LEU A 441 -15.35 4.85 18.15
C LEU A 441 -16.14 6.08 18.63
N SER A 442 -17.46 6.06 18.49
CA SER A 442 -18.38 7.01 19.13
C SER A 442 -19.46 6.22 19.85
N GLN A 443 -19.75 6.62 21.09
CA GLN A 443 -20.78 5.99 21.93
C GLN A 443 -22.14 6.64 21.69
#